data_AF-A0A7C4RFV6-F1
#
_entry.id   AF-A0A7C4RFV6-F1
#
_cell.length_a   1.000
_cell.length_b   1.000
_cell.length_c   1.000
_cell.angle_alpha   90.00
_cell.angle_beta   90.00
_cell.angle_gamma   90.00
#
_symmetry.space_group_name_H-M   'P 1'
#
loop_
_entity.id
_entity.type
_entity.pdbx_description
1 polymer ?
#
loop_
_entity_poly.entity_id
_entity_poly.type
_entity_poly.pdbx_seq_one_letter_code
_entity_poly.pdbx_strand_id
1 'polypeptide(L)'
;MKPRVNYVIFLIFSLSVSIMSIPIQADLLKSAQDFTPPLKLVYKILFDSSLLGVDISYISPIEVLNDVLYVGLAGIKYPPVETGGSITGIIAVLALNLTSNAIIWKYVLTIPGFSNPFVSPFAITPDTLYFMNPNGLYALNVANGSLLWSVDVKNVRFWYAPAIVEGRIYVCGFDGIEYLYALNATNGNLLWKFPMEITPGHPPVADSEMVYVGEGELYAINAKTGKLKWTASGTAPLIYNHSVYAISSSGIVAYGADNGSVLWTYDKKAEALKVVDGFIYAKTSPNCIDVLHATRGTLVNSCHFEFGFDFFTVENGVLYAHGGELSGPRLLAFNLSTCELMWCYFLKSQFFVPPIVVLQDALYYVSSPPWEECYHFSPSDERSILVFNKSQEWWSDSTNRNDIQKWVEPISGWTKIRILWSCAPITVMTNSSVSIVVFNTTAGQLTITVAGVEGTTGYMNISTPKAFIPRAEGIKIYLNSAPINFNFTIKDSYAVAELKYEHSEHELKLSFPVWIGDEPNLTLIKEISNTPTTPWHYLSLLIILVLIIITCITIFFLKRIKKRKL
;
A
#
# COMPACT_ATOMS: atom_id res chain seq x y z
N MET A 1 3.66 60.59 -6.00
CA MET A 1 3.00 59.41 -6.61
C MET A 1 3.77 58.08 -6.51
N LYS A 2 5.01 58.03 -5.99
CA LYS A 2 5.75 56.76 -5.79
C LYS A 2 5.40 55.93 -4.52
N PRO A 3 4.86 56.46 -3.41
CA PRO A 3 4.59 55.63 -2.22
C PRO A 3 3.30 54.79 -2.32
N ARG A 4 2.28 55.28 -3.06
CA ARG A 4 0.97 54.62 -3.13
C ARG A 4 0.93 53.42 -4.09
N VAL A 5 1.81 53.37 -5.10
CA VAL A 5 1.92 52.22 -6.02
C VAL A 5 2.62 51.05 -5.34
N ASN A 6 3.64 51.31 -4.51
CA ASN A 6 4.30 50.27 -3.73
C ASN A 6 3.36 49.67 -2.68
N TYR A 7 2.49 50.46 -2.05
CA TYR A 7 1.49 49.92 -1.10
C TYR A 7 0.48 48.99 -1.76
N VAL A 8 0.02 49.29 -2.98
CA VAL A 8 -0.92 48.42 -3.72
C VAL A 8 -0.21 47.15 -4.22
N ILE A 9 1.04 47.24 -4.67
CA ILE A 9 1.84 46.06 -5.03
C ILE A 9 2.12 45.19 -3.81
N PHE A 10 2.41 45.80 -2.65
CA PHE A 10 2.66 45.08 -1.40
C PHE A 10 1.38 44.44 -0.83
N LEU A 11 0.21 45.08 -0.96
CA LEU A 11 -1.09 44.51 -0.58
C LEU A 11 -1.53 43.39 -1.52
N ILE A 12 -1.22 43.48 -2.83
CA ILE A 12 -1.47 42.39 -3.78
C ILE A 12 -0.52 41.22 -3.49
N PHE A 13 0.76 41.49 -3.22
CA PHE A 13 1.73 40.45 -2.81
C PHE A 13 1.36 39.83 -1.46
N SER A 14 0.91 40.63 -0.49
CA SER A 14 0.51 40.11 0.82
C SER A 14 -0.81 39.34 0.75
N LEU A 15 -1.79 39.76 -0.08
CA LEU A 15 -2.99 38.94 -0.31
C LEU A 15 -2.66 37.64 -1.05
N SER A 16 -1.75 37.64 -2.02
CA SER A 16 -1.33 36.39 -2.69
C SER A 16 -0.54 35.46 -1.76
N VAL A 17 0.23 36.01 -0.82
CA VAL A 17 0.95 35.21 0.20
C VAL A 17 -0.01 34.74 1.30
N SER A 18 -1.01 35.54 1.69
CA SER A 18 -2.02 35.14 2.68
C SER A 18 -3.04 34.14 2.12
N ILE A 19 -3.32 34.14 0.82
CA ILE A 19 -4.10 33.08 0.16
C ILE A 19 -3.26 31.79 0.00
N MET A 20 -1.93 31.88 0.01
CA MET A 20 -1.01 30.73 0.10
C MET A 20 -0.76 30.23 1.53
N SER A 21 -1.32 30.88 2.56
CA SER A 21 -1.07 30.57 3.99
C SER A 21 -2.27 29.98 4.74
N ILE A 22 -3.35 29.62 4.03
CA ILE A 22 -4.53 28.92 4.57
C ILE A 22 -4.35 27.43 4.25
N PRO A 23 -4.50 26.52 5.23
CA PRO A 23 -3.53 25.47 5.50
C PRO A 23 -3.47 24.37 4.44
N ILE A 24 -2.24 23.94 4.15
CA ILE A 24 -1.81 22.78 3.37
C ILE A 24 -2.42 21.44 3.87
N GLN A 25 -3.18 21.45 4.97
CA GLN A 25 -4.12 20.38 5.31
C GLN A 25 -5.15 20.13 4.20
N ALA A 26 -5.53 21.16 3.42
CA ALA A 26 -6.57 21.08 2.41
C ALA A 26 -6.20 20.21 1.19
N ASP A 27 -4.91 20.10 0.83
CA ASP A 27 -4.49 19.31 -0.34
C ASP A 27 -4.38 17.81 -0.02
N LEU A 28 -4.14 17.45 1.24
CA LEU A 28 -4.37 16.09 1.76
C LEU A 28 -5.87 15.78 1.92
N LEU A 29 -6.70 16.79 2.18
CA LEU A 29 -8.15 16.62 2.32
C LEU A 29 -8.88 16.51 0.99
N LYS A 30 -8.43 17.17 -0.09
CA LYS A 30 -9.14 17.11 -1.38
C LYS A 30 -8.93 15.77 -2.12
N SER A 31 -7.74 15.20 -2.12
CA SER A 31 -7.52 13.89 -2.76
C SER A 31 -8.10 12.72 -1.95
N ALA A 32 -8.24 12.89 -0.62
CA ALA A 32 -8.83 11.89 0.26
C ALA A 32 -10.36 12.02 0.44
N GLN A 33 -10.97 13.18 0.14
CA GLN A 33 -12.43 13.34 0.17
C GLN A 33 -13.13 12.66 -1.01
N ASP A 34 -12.42 12.43 -2.11
CA ASP A 34 -12.92 11.73 -3.30
C ASP A 34 -12.82 10.19 -3.18
N PHE A 35 -12.51 9.66 -1.99
CA PHE A 35 -12.24 8.24 -1.82
C PHE A 35 -13.50 7.37 -1.80
N THR A 36 -13.69 6.57 -2.85
CA THR A 36 -14.56 5.40 -2.89
C THR A 36 -13.86 4.17 -2.30
N PRO A 37 -14.41 3.48 -1.28
CA PRO A 37 -14.01 2.11 -0.95
C PRO A 37 -15.08 1.06 -1.35
N PRO A 38 -14.71 -0.19 -1.68
CA PRO A 38 -13.42 -0.64 -2.19
C PRO A 38 -13.48 -1.83 -3.19
N LEU A 39 -12.27 -2.17 -3.63
CA LEU A 39 -11.77 -3.49 -4.04
C LEU A 39 -12.73 -4.68 -3.81
N LYS A 40 -13.37 -5.13 -4.89
CA LYS A 40 -14.12 -6.38 -4.95
C LYS A 40 -13.19 -7.49 -5.41
N LEU A 41 -13.16 -8.64 -4.73
CA LEU A 41 -12.53 -9.85 -5.30
C LEU A 41 -13.24 -10.14 -6.62
N VAL A 42 -12.56 -9.86 -7.73
CA VAL A 42 -13.12 -10.02 -9.06
C VAL A 42 -12.99 -11.47 -9.48
N TYR A 43 -11.81 -12.06 -9.23
CA TYR A 43 -11.56 -13.45 -9.55
C TYR A 43 -10.38 -14.01 -8.74
N LYS A 44 -10.33 -15.35 -8.71
CA LYS A 44 -9.25 -16.17 -8.15
C LYS A 44 -8.59 -16.89 -9.32
N ILE A 45 -7.31 -16.62 -9.59
CA ILE A 45 -6.52 -17.47 -10.49
C ILE A 45 -6.06 -18.65 -9.65
N LEU A 46 -6.50 -19.85 -10.01
CA LEU A 46 -5.98 -21.08 -9.42
C LEU A 46 -4.72 -21.52 -10.17
N PHE A 47 -3.68 -21.81 -9.42
CA PHE A 47 -2.49 -22.46 -9.95
C PHE A 47 -2.58 -23.94 -9.66
N ASP A 48 -2.68 -24.72 -10.72
CA ASP A 48 -2.53 -26.16 -10.64
C ASP A 48 -1.03 -26.49 -10.66
N SER A 49 -0.47 -26.82 -9.50
CA SER A 49 0.93 -27.25 -9.36
C SER A 49 1.21 -28.55 -10.13
N SER A 50 0.17 -29.35 -10.41
CA SER A 50 0.29 -30.57 -11.22
C SER A 50 0.67 -30.28 -12.67
N LEU A 51 0.33 -29.09 -13.22
CA LEU A 51 0.75 -28.65 -14.56
C LEU A 51 2.27 -28.50 -14.70
N LEU A 52 2.98 -28.33 -13.58
CA LEU A 52 4.44 -28.24 -13.53
C LEU A 52 5.08 -29.57 -13.12
N GLY A 53 4.29 -30.55 -12.64
CA GLY A 53 4.79 -31.83 -12.16
C GLY A 53 5.74 -31.69 -10.97
N VAL A 54 5.57 -30.64 -10.16
CA VAL A 54 6.41 -30.31 -9.02
C VAL A 54 5.59 -29.87 -7.84
N ASP A 55 6.16 -30.11 -6.67
CA ASP A 55 5.68 -29.55 -5.44
C ASP A 55 6.29 -28.16 -5.24
N ILE A 56 5.48 -27.11 -5.39
CA ILE A 56 5.95 -25.72 -5.30
C ILE A 56 6.19 -25.40 -3.82
N SER A 57 7.40 -25.00 -3.46
CA SER A 57 7.75 -24.61 -2.08
C SER A 57 7.73 -23.10 -1.86
N TYR A 58 7.78 -22.31 -2.94
CA TYR A 58 7.90 -20.86 -2.87
C TYR A 58 7.27 -20.17 -4.09
N ILE A 59 6.70 -18.99 -3.88
CA ILE A 59 6.19 -18.10 -4.94
C ILE A 59 6.86 -16.73 -4.74
N SER A 60 7.47 -16.16 -5.78
CA SER A 60 8.08 -14.82 -5.71
C SER A 60 7.02 -13.73 -5.65
N PRO A 61 7.40 -12.50 -5.24
CA PRO A 61 6.66 -11.31 -5.62
C PRO A 61 6.15 -11.33 -7.05
N ILE A 62 4.90 -10.92 -7.21
CA ILE A 62 4.28 -10.73 -8.53
C ILE A 62 4.58 -9.35 -9.06
N GLU A 63 4.70 -9.26 -10.37
CA GLU A 63 4.87 -8.00 -11.08
C GLU A 63 3.87 -7.95 -12.23
N VAL A 64 3.42 -6.76 -12.62
CA VAL A 64 2.54 -6.59 -13.78
C VAL A 64 3.10 -5.53 -14.70
N LEU A 65 3.09 -5.83 -15.98
CA LEU A 65 3.44 -4.89 -17.05
C LEU A 65 2.48 -5.09 -18.23
N ASN A 66 1.83 -4.02 -18.67
CA ASN A 66 0.93 -4.02 -19.84
C ASN A 66 -0.12 -5.15 -19.81
N ASP A 67 -0.86 -5.26 -18.71
CA ASP A 67 -1.93 -6.27 -18.50
C ASP A 67 -1.45 -7.73 -18.48
N VAL A 68 -0.14 -7.93 -18.35
CA VAL A 68 0.50 -9.24 -18.16
C VAL A 68 1.03 -9.34 -16.75
N LEU A 69 0.61 -10.40 -16.05
CA LEU A 69 1.05 -10.76 -14.71
C LEU A 69 2.20 -11.75 -14.79
N TYR A 70 3.30 -11.43 -14.11
CA TYR A 70 4.49 -12.27 -14.02
C TYR A 70 4.58 -12.89 -12.64
N VAL A 71 4.77 -14.21 -12.60
CA VAL A 71 4.83 -14.99 -11.36
C VAL A 71 6.03 -15.92 -11.39
N GLY A 72 6.86 -15.88 -10.35
CA GLY A 72 7.92 -16.85 -10.13
C GLY A 72 7.46 -17.93 -9.17
N LEU A 73 7.69 -19.18 -9.54
CA LEU A 73 7.39 -20.36 -8.73
C LEU A 73 8.69 -21.13 -8.55
N ALA A 74 8.95 -21.61 -7.35
CA ALA A 74 10.06 -22.49 -7.05
C ALA A 74 9.55 -23.70 -6.27
N GLY A 75 10.08 -24.88 -6.58
CA GLY A 75 9.58 -26.14 -6.06
C GLY A 75 10.48 -27.32 -6.35
N ILE A 76 10.21 -28.46 -5.74
CA ILE A 76 11.04 -29.66 -5.86
C ILE A 76 10.28 -30.72 -6.67
N LYS A 77 11.01 -31.39 -7.56
CA LYS A 77 10.54 -32.61 -8.20
C LYS A 77 10.98 -33.81 -7.37
N TYR A 78 10.03 -34.43 -6.68
CA TYR A 78 10.26 -35.70 -5.98
C TYR A 78 10.34 -36.87 -6.98
N PRO A 79 11.39 -37.72 -6.97
CA PRO A 79 11.28 -39.06 -7.52
C PRO A 79 10.51 -39.97 -6.53
N PRO A 80 9.85 -41.05 -6.99
CA PRO A 80 9.35 -42.08 -6.09
C PRO A 80 10.51 -42.62 -5.25
N VAL A 81 10.23 -42.83 -3.96
CA VAL A 81 11.16 -43.19 -2.86
C VAL A 81 12.03 -44.43 -3.17
N GLU A 82 11.72 -45.19 -4.22
CA GLU A 82 12.36 -46.46 -4.54
C GLU A 82 13.61 -46.37 -5.46
N THR A 83 13.90 -45.24 -6.11
CA THR A 83 14.95 -45.21 -7.17
C THR A 83 16.22 -44.42 -6.85
N GLY A 84 16.55 -44.13 -5.59
CA GLY A 84 17.83 -43.49 -5.22
C GLY A 84 18.13 -42.18 -5.96
N GLY A 85 17.10 -41.48 -6.45
CA GLY A 85 17.23 -40.33 -7.33
C GLY A 85 17.59 -39.06 -6.57
N SER A 86 18.46 -38.23 -7.15
CA SER A 86 18.84 -36.93 -6.59
C SER A 86 17.66 -35.95 -6.61
N ILE A 87 17.45 -35.23 -5.49
CA ILE A 87 16.48 -34.13 -5.38
C ILE A 87 16.77 -33.12 -6.48
N THR A 88 15.73 -32.69 -7.19
CA THR A 88 15.86 -31.74 -8.29
C THR A 88 14.97 -30.53 -8.03
N GLY A 89 15.60 -29.36 -7.85
CA GLY A 89 14.89 -28.10 -7.74
C GLY A 89 14.39 -27.64 -9.11
N ILE A 90 13.24 -26.99 -9.14
CA ILE A 90 12.61 -26.45 -10.33
C ILE A 90 12.20 -25.01 -10.03
N ILE A 91 12.51 -24.12 -10.98
CA ILE A 91 12.02 -22.76 -11.01
C ILE A 91 11.17 -22.61 -12.26
N ALA A 92 9.97 -22.06 -12.13
CA ALA A 92 9.12 -21.68 -13.24
C ALA A 92 8.83 -20.18 -13.19
N VAL A 93 9.01 -19.49 -14.31
CA VAL A 93 8.56 -18.10 -14.49
C VAL A 93 7.40 -18.15 -15.48
N LEU A 94 6.26 -17.60 -15.06
CA LEU A 94 5.02 -17.57 -15.85
C LEU A 94 4.66 -16.15 -16.22
N ALA A 95 4.21 -15.95 -17.45
CA ALA A 95 3.50 -14.75 -17.88
C ALA A 95 2.05 -15.09 -18.16
N LEU A 96 1.12 -14.36 -17.54
CA LEU A 96 -0.31 -14.63 -17.56
C LEU A 96 -1.06 -13.42 -18.08
N ASN A 97 -2.00 -13.64 -18.99
CA ASN A 97 -2.92 -12.59 -19.41
C ASN A 97 -3.95 -12.35 -18.30
N LEU A 98 -4.02 -11.12 -17.78
CA LEU A 98 -4.91 -10.76 -16.67
C LEU A 98 -6.39 -10.77 -17.01
N THR A 99 -6.76 -10.70 -18.30
CA THR A 99 -8.16 -10.70 -18.74
C THR A 99 -8.67 -12.11 -19.00
N SER A 100 -7.85 -12.94 -19.65
CA SER A 100 -8.26 -14.29 -20.06
C SER A 100 -7.80 -15.39 -19.09
N ASN A 101 -6.96 -15.07 -18.10
CA ASN A 101 -6.25 -16.03 -17.24
C ASN A 101 -5.43 -17.08 -18.01
N ALA A 102 -5.08 -16.80 -19.27
CA ALA A 102 -4.30 -17.71 -20.09
C ALA A 102 -2.81 -17.53 -19.83
N ILE A 103 -2.07 -18.65 -19.81
CA ILE A 103 -0.60 -18.61 -19.84
C ILE A 103 -0.17 -18.12 -21.23
N ILE A 104 0.53 -16.99 -21.26
CA ILE A 104 1.13 -16.45 -22.49
C ILE A 104 2.40 -17.25 -22.81
N TRP A 105 3.28 -17.39 -21.83
CA TRP A 105 4.49 -18.21 -21.93
C TRP A 105 4.91 -18.72 -20.55
N LYS A 106 5.76 -19.76 -20.55
CA LYS A 106 6.42 -20.27 -19.36
C LYS A 106 7.91 -20.53 -19.63
N TYR A 107 8.75 -20.16 -18.69
CA TYR A 107 10.16 -20.54 -18.64
C TYR A 107 10.37 -21.50 -17.47
N VAL A 108 11.03 -22.63 -17.70
CA VAL A 108 11.28 -23.65 -16.67
C VAL A 108 12.77 -23.94 -16.60
N LEU A 109 13.34 -23.81 -15.40
CA LEU A 109 14.72 -24.13 -15.09
C LEU A 109 14.75 -25.32 -14.12
N THR A 110 15.54 -26.33 -14.44
CA THR A 110 15.76 -27.51 -13.60
C THR A 110 17.17 -27.46 -13.02
N ILE A 111 17.28 -27.64 -11.71
CA ILE A 111 18.52 -27.53 -10.94
C ILE A 111 18.78 -28.87 -10.22
N PRO A 112 19.55 -29.79 -10.83
CA PRO A 112 19.88 -31.07 -10.22
C PRO A 112 20.64 -30.92 -8.89
N GLY A 113 20.30 -31.73 -7.90
CA GLY A 113 20.98 -31.76 -6.60
C GLY A 113 20.59 -30.60 -5.66
N PHE A 114 19.58 -29.80 -6.02
CA PHE A 114 19.19 -28.62 -5.26
C PHE A 114 17.88 -28.83 -4.52
N SER A 115 17.94 -28.81 -3.19
CA SER A 115 16.80 -29.10 -2.31
C SER A 115 16.11 -27.87 -1.74
N ASN A 116 16.54 -26.65 -2.09
CA ASN A 116 15.91 -25.42 -1.61
C ASN A 116 15.77 -24.34 -2.71
N PRO A 117 15.01 -24.63 -3.79
CA PRO A 117 14.83 -23.73 -4.92
C PRO A 117 14.18 -22.41 -4.48
N PHE A 118 14.74 -21.29 -4.96
CA PHE A 118 14.22 -19.95 -4.71
C PHE A 118 14.31 -19.12 -5.99
N VAL A 119 13.33 -18.24 -6.20
CA VAL A 119 13.30 -17.29 -7.31
C VAL A 119 13.07 -15.89 -6.74
N SER A 120 13.94 -14.95 -7.09
CA SER A 120 13.84 -13.58 -6.57
C SER A 120 12.57 -12.88 -7.05
N PRO A 121 12.15 -11.80 -6.38
CA PRO A 121 11.29 -10.79 -7.00
C PRO A 121 11.88 -10.35 -8.36
N PHE A 122 11.01 -9.98 -9.30
CA PHE A 122 11.44 -9.61 -10.64
C PHE A 122 11.77 -8.12 -10.75
N ALA A 123 12.71 -7.79 -11.62
CA ALA A 123 12.79 -6.46 -12.20
C ALA A 123 12.42 -6.56 -13.68
N ILE A 124 11.50 -5.72 -14.14
CA ILE A 124 10.93 -5.83 -15.49
C ILE A 124 11.10 -4.50 -16.23
N THR A 125 11.67 -4.56 -17.43
CA THR A 125 11.64 -3.48 -18.43
C THR A 125 10.67 -3.86 -19.56
N PRO A 126 10.35 -2.95 -20.50
CA PRO A 126 9.48 -3.30 -21.64
C PRO A 126 9.92 -4.54 -22.44
N ASP A 127 11.23 -4.83 -22.47
CA ASP A 127 11.81 -5.89 -23.29
C ASP A 127 12.32 -7.09 -22.49
N THR A 128 12.73 -6.89 -21.23
CA THR A 128 13.45 -7.91 -20.45
C THR A 128 12.96 -8.03 -19.01
N LEU A 129 12.76 -9.27 -18.57
CA LEU A 129 12.49 -9.66 -17.19
C LEU A 129 13.75 -10.24 -16.58
N TYR A 130 14.13 -9.75 -15.40
CA TYR A 130 15.31 -10.19 -14.68
C TYR A 130 14.92 -10.83 -13.36
N PHE A 131 15.54 -11.96 -13.05
CA PHE A 131 15.37 -12.65 -11.78
C PHE A 131 16.68 -13.32 -11.35
N MET A 132 16.83 -13.53 -10.06
CA MET A 132 17.95 -14.22 -9.45
C MET A 132 17.50 -15.53 -8.83
N ASN A 133 18.43 -16.45 -8.78
CA ASN A 133 18.34 -17.65 -7.96
C ASN A 133 19.74 -17.96 -7.42
N PRO A 134 19.92 -19.01 -6.62
CA PRO A 134 21.22 -19.36 -6.05
C PRO A 134 22.36 -19.57 -7.06
N ASN A 135 22.04 -19.85 -8.33
CA ASN A 135 23.01 -20.03 -9.42
C ASN A 135 23.33 -18.73 -10.19
N GLY A 136 22.74 -17.59 -9.81
CA GLY A 136 23.04 -16.29 -10.40
C GLY A 136 21.83 -15.55 -10.97
N LEU A 137 22.11 -14.67 -11.94
CA LEU A 137 21.15 -13.74 -12.54
C LEU A 137 20.75 -14.21 -13.95
N TYR A 138 19.46 -14.13 -14.25
CA TYR A 138 18.86 -14.54 -15.50
C TYR A 138 18.09 -13.38 -16.12
N ALA A 139 18.13 -13.29 -17.46
CA ALA A 139 17.39 -12.33 -18.25
C ALA A 139 16.51 -13.06 -19.28
N LEU A 140 15.21 -12.84 -19.22
CA LEU A 140 14.22 -13.41 -20.13
C LEU A 140 13.62 -12.33 -21.01
N ASN A 141 13.33 -12.66 -22.27
CA ASN A 141 12.54 -11.80 -23.13
C ASN A 141 11.09 -11.72 -22.62
N VAL A 142 10.58 -10.51 -22.43
CA VAL A 142 9.24 -10.27 -21.85
C VAL A 142 8.11 -10.76 -22.76
N ALA A 143 8.29 -10.71 -24.08
CA ALA A 143 7.24 -11.06 -25.04
C ALA A 143 7.04 -12.58 -25.17
N ASN A 144 8.09 -13.39 -24.99
CA ASN A 144 8.02 -14.83 -25.28
C ASN A 144 8.67 -15.76 -24.22
N GLY A 145 9.28 -15.21 -23.17
CA GLY A 145 9.90 -15.97 -22.08
C GLY A 145 11.22 -16.64 -22.44
N SER A 146 11.79 -16.42 -23.63
CA SER A 146 13.06 -17.04 -24.03
C SER A 146 14.22 -16.46 -23.21
N LEU A 147 15.16 -17.31 -22.80
CA LEU A 147 16.41 -16.89 -22.16
C LEU A 147 17.23 -16.02 -23.13
N LEU A 148 17.53 -14.79 -22.73
CA LEU A 148 18.43 -13.89 -23.45
C LEU A 148 19.88 -14.14 -23.04
N TRP A 149 20.12 -14.15 -21.74
CA TRP A 149 21.43 -14.42 -21.15
C TRP A 149 21.28 -14.82 -19.67
N SER A 150 22.32 -15.46 -19.13
CA SER A 150 22.45 -15.76 -17.70
C SER A 150 23.90 -15.59 -17.27
N VAL A 151 24.12 -15.13 -16.04
CA VAL A 151 25.46 -14.95 -15.47
C VAL A 151 25.50 -15.53 -14.06
N ASP A 152 26.53 -16.33 -13.81
CA ASP A 152 26.86 -16.81 -12.46
C ASP A 152 27.43 -15.64 -11.64
N VAL A 153 26.63 -15.20 -10.67
CA VAL A 153 27.05 -14.26 -9.63
C VAL A 153 27.21 -15.09 -8.36
N LYS A 154 28.46 -15.33 -7.96
CA LYS A 154 28.78 -16.18 -6.81
C LYS A 154 28.02 -15.75 -5.56
N ASN A 155 27.31 -16.70 -4.96
CA ASN A 155 26.52 -16.52 -3.73
C ASN A 155 25.68 -15.23 -3.76
N VAL A 156 24.99 -15.00 -4.87
CA VAL A 156 24.14 -13.82 -5.05
C VAL A 156 23.09 -13.73 -3.94
N ARG A 157 22.82 -12.52 -3.49
CA ARG A 157 21.78 -12.21 -2.51
C ARG A 157 20.42 -12.17 -3.24
N PHE A 158 19.81 -13.34 -3.42
CA PHE A 158 18.64 -13.55 -4.27
C PHE A 158 17.28 -13.26 -3.61
N TRP A 159 17.23 -12.86 -2.34
CA TRP A 159 15.97 -12.62 -1.62
C TRP A 159 15.22 -11.36 -2.08
N TYR A 160 15.90 -10.45 -2.77
CA TYR A 160 15.34 -9.17 -3.24
C TYR A 160 15.41 -9.05 -4.76
N ALA A 161 14.63 -8.13 -5.33
CA ALA A 161 14.73 -7.83 -6.76
C ALA A 161 16.10 -7.21 -7.11
N PRO A 162 16.63 -7.48 -8.31
CA PRO A 162 17.80 -6.75 -8.80
C PRO A 162 17.42 -5.28 -9.08
N ALA A 163 18.31 -4.34 -8.77
CA ALA A 163 18.06 -2.93 -9.10
C ALA A 163 18.50 -2.63 -10.53
N ILE A 164 17.66 -1.94 -11.32
CA ILE A 164 17.92 -1.70 -12.74
C ILE A 164 17.68 -0.24 -13.08
N VAL A 165 18.71 0.42 -13.59
CA VAL A 165 18.64 1.81 -14.08
C VAL A 165 19.56 1.99 -15.27
N GLU A 166 19.06 2.66 -16.31
CA GLU A 166 19.82 3.05 -17.51
C GLU A 166 20.68 1.91 -18.11
N GLY A 167 20.10 0.72 -18.23
CA GLY A 167 20.77 -0.43 -18.83
C GLY A 167 21.86 -1.05 -17.95
N ARG A 168 21.88 -0.76 -16.64
CA ARG A 168 22.75 -1.40 -15.65
C ARG A 168 21.92 -2.13 -14.61
N ILE A 169 22.43 -3.27 -14.16
CA ILE A 169 21.83 -4.09 -13.12
C ILE A 169 22.78 -4.12 -11.94
N TYR A 170 22.24 -3.89 -10.74
CA TYR A 170 22.99 -3.89 -9.48
C TYR A 170 22.49 -5.01 -8.58
N VAL A 171 23.42 -5.87 -8.16
CA VAL A 171 23.15 -7.02 -7.30
C VAL A 171 24.27 -7.21 -6.29
N CYS A 172 23.95 -7.75 -5.12
CA CYS A 172 24.93 -8.09 -4.11
C CYS A 172 25.27 -9.57 -4.16
N GLY A 173 26.51 -9.95 -3.88
CA GLY A 173 26.94 -11.35 -3.83
C GLY A 173 28.24 -11.52 -3.05
N PHE A 174 28.56 -12.76 -2.71
CA PHE A 174 29.71 -13.11 -1.87
C PHE A 174 30.73 -13.97 -2.63
N ASP A 175 31.95 -13.44 -2.78
CA ASP A 175 33.10 -14.13 -3.38
C ASP A 175 34.34 -13.96 -2.48
N GLY A 176 34.31 -14.61 -1.32
CA GLY A 176 35.32 -14.45 -0.26
C GLY A 176 35.09 -13.21 0.61
N ILE A 177 34.62 -12.12 0.00
CA ILE A 177 34.04 -10.93 0.65
C ILE A 177 32.75 -10.54 -0.06
N GLU A 178 32.00 -9.62 0.54
CA GLU A 178 30.78 -9.06 -0.04
C GLU A 178 31.12 -8.08 -1.16
N TYR A 179 30.35 -8.13 -2.23
CA TYR A 179 30.49 -7.25 -3.39
C TYR A 179 29.14 -6.72 -3.84
N LEU A 180 29.13 -5.45 -4.22
CA LEU A 180 28.12 -4.90 -5.12
C LEU A 180 28.62 -5.06 -6.56
N TYR A 181 27.88 -5.79 -7.38
CA TYR A 181 28.17 -5.99 -8.80
C TYR A 181 27.32 -5.06 -9.64
N ALA A 182 27.92 -4.43 -10.65
CA ALA A 182 27.22 -3.76 -11.73
C ALA A 182 27.40 -4.53 -13.03
N LEU A 183 26.29 -4.95 -13.62
CA LEU A 183 26.24 -5.75 -14.84
C LEU A 183 25.54 -4.96 -15.95
N ASN A 184 25.94 -5.20 -17.18
CA ASN A 184 25.25 -4.65 -18.35
C ASN A 184 23.92 -5.38 -18.54
N ALA A 185 22.81 -4.65 -18.60
CA ALA A 185 21.48 -5.25 -18.70
C ALA A 185 21.22 -5.97 -20.05
N THR A 186 21.95 -5.62 -21.11
CA THR A 186 21.76 -6.21 -22.45
C THR A 186 22.44 -7.57 -22.59
N ASN A 187 23.55 -7.81 -21.89
CA ASN A 187 24.35 -9.02 -22.09
C ASN A 187 24.91 -9.66 -20.80
N GLY A 188 24.62 -9.10 -19.63
CA GLY A 188 25.08 -9.60 -18.34
C GLY A 188 26.55 -9.32 -18.02
N ASN A 189 27.32 -8.69 -18.93
CA ASN A 189 28.75 -8.49 -18.71
C ASN A 189 29.04 -7.63 -17.48
N LEU A 190 30.02 -8.04 -16.69
CA LEU A 190 30.52 -7.26 -15.56
C LEU A 190 31.07 -5.91 -16.04
N LEU A 191 30.50 -4.82 -15.52
CA LEU A 191 30.98 -3.46 -15.75
C LEU A 191 31.99 -3.07 -14.67
N TRP A 192 31.62 -3.29 -13.41
CA TRP A 192 32.47 -3.08 -12.25
C TRP A 192 31.93 -3.86 -11.04
N LYS A 193 32.78 -4.08 -10.03
CA LYS A 193 32.35 -4.54 -8.71
C LYS A 193 33.03 -3.73 -7.61
N PHE A 194 32.30 -3.49 -6.53
CA PHE A 194 32.78 -2.72 -5.38
C PHE A 194 32.82 -3.63 -4.14
N PRO A 195 33.98 -3.80 -3.47
CA PRO A 195 34.08 -4.58 -2.24
C PRO A 195 33.37 -3.85 -1.10
N MET A 196 32.56 -4.58 -0.33
CA MET A 196 31.86 -4.08 0.85
C MET A 196 32.38 -4.81 2.09
N GLU A 197 32.48 -4.07 3.20
CA GLU A 197 32.87 -4.63 4.50
C GLU A 197 31.65 -5.11 5.31
N ILE A 198 30.45 -4.99 4.73
CA ILE A 198 29.17 -5.37 5.32
C ILE A 198 28.48 -6.44 4.48
N THR A 199 27.68 -7.29 5.13
CA THR A 199 26.69 -8.11 4.44
C THR A 199 25.39 -7.31 4.33
N PRO A 200 24.95 -6.94 3.12
CA PRO A 200 23.74 -6.15 2.95
C PRO A 200 22.50 -6.96 3.35
N GLY A 201 21.67 -6.40 4.23
CA GLY A 201 20.36 -6.96 4.59
C GLY A 201 19.21 -6.44 3.72
N HIS A 202 19.48 -5.59 2.74
CA HIS A 202 18.49 -4.90 1.91
C HIS A 202 18.97 -4.78 0.45
N PRO A 203 18.05 -4.63 -0.53
CA PRO A 203 18.45 -4.47 -1.93
C PRO A 203 19.19 -3.15 -2.14
N PRO A 204 20.10 -3.09 -3.15
CA PRO A 204 20.61 -1.81 -3.62
C PRO A 204 19.48 -0.97 -4.22
N VAL A 205 19.58 0.35 -4.10
CA VAL A 205 18.74 1.31 -4.84
C VAL A 205 19.62 2.20 -5.70
N ALA A 206 19.17 2.54 -6.89
CA ALA A 206 19.99 3.26 -7.87
C ALA A 206 19.19 4.35 -8.59
N ASP A 207 19.91 5.36 -9.06
CA ASP A 207 19.49 6.27 -10.12
C ASP A 207 20.55 6.30 -11.24
N SER A 208 20.48 7.29 -12.12
CA SER A 208 21.39 7.42 -13.26
C SER A 208 22.83 7.77 -12.87
N GLU A 209 23.06 8.27 -11.66
CA GLU A 209 24.34 8.79 -11.19
C GLU A 209 24.96 7.94 -10.09
N MET A 210 24.14 7.38 -9.21
CA MET A 210 24.52 6.78 -7.94
C MET A 210 23.80 5.46 -7.67
N VAL A 211 24.46 4.60 -6.90
CA VAL A 211 23.91 3.37 -6.32
C VAL A 211 24.16 3.42 -4.82
N TYR A 212 23.13 3.10 -4.05
CA TYR A 212 23.12 3.12 -2.61
C TYR A 212 22.84 1.71 -2.09
N VAL A 213 23.68 1.24 -1.17
CA VAL A 213 23.55 -0.07 -0.54
C VAL A 213 24.11 0.01 0.87
N GLY A 214 23.45 -0.61 1.84
CA GLY A 214 23.89 -0.49 3.22
C GLY A 214 23.18 -1.38 4.22
N GLU A 215 23.87 -1.67 5.31
CA GLU A 215 23.39 -2.36 6.51
C GLU A 215 24.18 -1.81 7.71
N GLY A 216 23.64 -0.79 8.38
CA GLY A 216 24.32 -0.02 9.42
C GLY A 216 25.30 1.03 8.88
N GLU A 217 26.10 0.66 7.87
CA GLU A 217 26.86 1.57 7.00
C GLU A 217 26.24 1.62 5.60
N LEU A 218 25.99 2.84 5.12
CA LEU A 218 25.44 3.14 3.81
C LEU A 218 26.56 3.60 2.88
N TYR A 219 26.75 2.90 1.77
CA TYR A 219 27.68 3.27 0.70
C TYR A 219 26.94 3.97 -0.42
N ALA A 220 27.49 5.10 -0.88
CA ALA A 220 27.05 5.77 -2.09
C ALA A 220 28.14 5.66 -3.16
N ILE A 221 27.84 4.93 -4.22
CA ILE A 221 28.80 4.52 -5.24
C ILE A 221 28.36 5.13 -6.56
N ASN A 222 29.32 5.67 -7.33
CA ASN A 222 29.01 6.18 -8.65
C ASN A 222 28.54 5.04 -9.57
N ALA A 223 27.32 5.16 -10.11
CA ALA A 223 26.64 4.16 -10.92
C ALA A 223 27.43 3.76 -12.17
N LYS A 224 28.21 4.69 -12.74
CA LYS A 224 28.96 4.49 -13.99
C LYS A 224 30.33 3.89 -13.74
N THR A 225 31.03 4.31 -12.68
CA THR A 225 32.44 3.96 -12.47
C THR A 225 32.69 2.97 -11.33
N GLY A 226 31.71 2.69 -10.48
CA GLY A 226 31.88 1.83 -9.30
C GLY A 226 32.77 2.44 -8.21
N LYS A 227 32.98 3.75 -8.24
CA LYS A 227 33.83 4.45 -7.25
C LYS A 227 32.98 4.96 -6.11
N LEU A 228 33.39 4.67 -4.89
CA LEU A 228 32.80 5.25 -3.68
C LEU A 228 32.85 6.79 -3.74
N LYS A 229 31.74 7.44 -3.43
CA LYS A 229 31.61 8.91 -3.34
C LYS A 229 31.55 9.38 -1.90
N TRP A 230 30.72 8.73 -1.10
CA TRP A 230 30.56 9.04 0.31
C TRP A 230 30.00 7.81 1.05
N THR A 231 30.16 7.80 2.37
CA THR A 231 29.53 6.85 3.27
C THR A 231 28.74 7.59 4.35
N ALA A 232 27.73 6.93 4.90
CA ALA A 232 26.92 7.42 6.00
C ALA A 232 26.45 6.25 6.88
N SER A 233 25.80 6.52 8.01
CA SER A 233 25.12 5.46 8.76
C SER A 233 23.72 5.22 8.20
N GLY A 234 23.35 3.97 8.01
CA GLY A 234 21.99 3.63 7.58
C GLY A 234 21.86 2.24 7.00
N THR A 235 20.62 1.77 6.95
CA THR A 235 20.16 0.57 6.26
C THR A 235 18.87 0.87 5.48
N ALA A 236 18.45 -0.07 4.64
CA ALA A 236 17.23 0.00 3.84
C ALA A 236 17.10 1.32 3.04
N PRO A 237 18.07 1.66 2.17
CA PRO A 237 18.06 2.93 1.48
C PRO A 237 16.87 3.05 0.54
N LEU A 238 16.27 4.24 0.48
CA LEU A 238 15.31 4.66 -0.53
C LEU A 238 15.81 5.93 -1.20
N ILE A 239 15.46 6.14 -2.47
CA ILE A 239 15.76 7.37 -3.18
C ILE A 239 14.49 8.05 -3.66
N TYR A 240 14.41 9.36 -3.44
CA TYR A 240 13.38 10.20 -4.04
C TYR A 240 13.90 11.63 -4.18
N ASN A 241 13.74 12.22 -5.37
CA ASN A 241 14.09 13.61 -5.67
C ASN A 241 15.48 14.05 -5.16
N HIS A 242 16.54 13.33 -5.58
CA HIS A 242 17.94 13.59 -5.20
C HIS A 242 18.21 13.55 -3.67
N SER A 243 17.35 12.89 -2.91
CA SER A 243 17.54 12.61 -1.48
C SER A 243 17.53 11.11 -1.24
N VAL A 244 18.38 10.67 -0.32
CA VAL A 244 18.48 9.28 0.10
C VAL A 244 17.99 9.16 1.52
N TYR A 245 17.03 8.28 1.76
CA TYR A 245 16.46 8.03 3.09
C TYR A 245 16.96 6.69 3.59
N ALA A 246 17.38 6.63 4.84
CA ALA A 246 17.83 5.39 5.46
C ALA A 246 17.35 5.30 6.91
N ILE A 247 17.19 4.06 7.37
CA ILE A 247 16.95 3.76 8.78
C ILE A 247 18.31 3.66 9.47
N SER A 248 18.51 4.44 10.53
CA SER A 248 19.73 4.43 11.34
C SER A 248 19.44 4.06 12.80
N SER A 249 20.49 3.94 13.61
CA SER A 249 20.35 3.71 15.05
C SER A 249 19.66 4.86 15.79
N SER A 250 19.62 6.06 15.21
CA SER A 250 19.00 7.27 15.78
C SER A 250 17.60 7.56 15.24
N GLY A 251 17.11 6.80 14.26
CA GLY A 251 15.81 7.02 13.63
C GLY A 251 15.88 6.98 12.11
N ILE A 252 15.18 7.88 11.43
CA ILE A 252 15.22 8.00 9.97
C ILE A 252 16.08 9.22 9.62
N VAL A 253 16.96 9.07 8.65
CA VAL A 253 17.83 10.16 8.19
C VAL A 253 17.68 10.36 6.69
N ALA A 254 17.59 11.62 6.27
CA ALA A 254 17.68 12.01 4.88
C ALA A 254 19.07 12.58 4.58
N TYR A 255 19.68 12.06 3.53
CA TYR A 255 20.98 12.47 3.02
C TYR A 255 20.84 13.12 1.64
N GLY A 256 21.66 14.13 1.35
CA GLY A 256 21.82 14.62 -0.01
C GLY A 256 22.48 13.57 -0.90
N ALA A 257 21.87 13.23 -2.03
CA ALA A 257 22.36 12.19 -2.94
C ALA A 257 23.81 12.41 -3.40
N ASP A 258 24.21 13.67 -3.59
CA ASP A 258 25.50 14.03 -4.17
C ASP A 258 26.69 13.89 -3.21
N ASN A 259 26.47 14.17 -1.93
CA ASN A 259 27.54 14.40 -0.97
C ASN A 259 27.33 13.76 0.41
N GLY A 260 26.21 13.10 0.66
CA GLY A 260 25.91 12.46 1.93
C GLY A 260 25.66 13.43 3.09
N SER A 261 25.45 14.72 2.81
CA SER A 261 25.11 15.70 3.86
C SER A 261 23.74 15.39 4.46
N VAL A 262 23.63 15.46 5.79
CA VAL A 262 22.35 15.29 6.48
C VAL A 262 21.44 16.47 6.15
N LEU A 263 20.30 16.19 5.52
CA LEU A 263 19.28 17.18 5.20
C LEU A 263 18.30 17.37 6.36
N TRP A 264 17.86 16.26 6.95
CA TRP A 264 17.02 16.24 8.14
C TRP A 264 17.09 14.88 8.84
N THR A 265 16.68 14.84 10.12
CA THR A 265 16.52 13.62 10.92
C THR A 265 15.11 13.53 11.48
N TYR A 266 14.64 12.31 11.70
CA TYR A 266 13.41 12.01 12.42
C TYR A 266 13.70 10.99 13.51
N ASP A 267 13.59 11.40 14.76
CA ASP A 267 14.13 10.69 15.92
C ASP A 267 13.24 9.50 16.40
N LYS A 268 12.52 8.87 15.47
CA LYS A 268 11.88 7.57 15.70
C LYS A 268 12.43 6.54 14.72
N LYS A 269 12.71 5.35 15.24
CA LYS A 269 13.09 4.19 14.42
C LYS A 269 11.91 3.71 13.59
N ALA A 270 12.21 3.14 12.43
CA ALA A 270 11.26 2.44 11.60
C ALA A 270 11.78 1.05 11.27
N GLU A 271 10.87 0.11 11.04
CA GLU A 271 11.17 -1.25 10.57
C GLU A 271 11.24 -1.29 9.04
N ALA A 272 10.46 -0.44 8.38
CA ALA A 272 10.38 -0.34 6.93
C ALA A 272 9.99 1.06 6.50
N LEU A 273 10.49 1.49 5.35
CA LEU A 273 10.16 2.75 4.71
C LEU A 273 9.55 2.48 3.33
N LYS A 274 8.62 3.35 2.91
CA LYS A 274 8.17 3.44 1.52
C LYS A 274 8.01 4.91 1.13
N VAL A 275 8.42 5.28 -0.08
CA VAL A 275 8.21 6.64 -0.60
C VAL A 275 7.18 6.61 -1.72
N VAL A 276 6.13 7.43 -1.59
CA VAL A 276 5.06 7.58 -2.58
C VAL A 276 4.63 9.04 -2.61
N ASP A 277 4.54 9.64 -3.80
CA ASP A 277 4.03 11.00 -4.03
C ASP A 277 4.64 12.11 -3.13
N GLY A 278 5.94 11.99 -2.82
CA GLY A 278 6.65 12.98 -2.01
C GLY A 278 6.47 12.82 -0.49
N PHE A 279 5.90 11.71 -0.06
CA PHE A 279 5.76 11.34 1.35
C PHE A 279 6.51 10.05 1.65
N ILE A 280 7.07 9.98 2.85
CA ILE A 280 7.70 8.78 3.39
C ILE A 280 6.72 8.16 4.38
N TYR A 281 6.33 6.92 4.13
CA TYR A 281 5.53 6.09 5.00
C TYR A 281 6.48 5.20 5.79
N ALA A 282 6.63 5.51 7.07
CA ALA A 282 7.56 4.84 7.97
C ALA A 282 6.80 3.96 8.96
N LYS A 283 7.05 2.65 8.91
CA LYS A 283 6.48 1.71 9.88
C LYS A 283 7.25 1.82 11.20
N THR A 284 6.77 2.63 12.14
CA THR A 284 7.49 2.96 13.38
C THR A 284 7.16 2.04 14.55
N SER A 285 6.12 1.22 14.42
CA SER A 285 5.82 0.08 15.28
C SER A 285 5.04 -0.97 14.48
N PRO A 286 4.80 -2.18 15.01
CA PRO A 286 4.04 -3.22 14.31
C PRO A 286 2.70 -2.74 13.74
N ASN A 287 2.06 -1.77 14.40
CA ASN A 287 0.75 -1.23 14.08
C ASN A 287 0.73 0.29 13.86
N CYS A 288 1.86 0.92 13.52
CA CYS A 288 1.91 2.38 13.31
C CYS A 288 2.64 2.76 12.03
N ILE A 289 2.08 3.74 11.31
CA ILE A 289 2.73 4.40 10.18
C ILE A 289 2.80 5.89 10.44
N ASP A 290 4.01 6.40 10.54
CA ASP A 290 4.28 7.83 10.48
C ASP A 290 4.43 8.24 9.01
N VAL A 291 3.72 9.30 8.61
CA VAL A 291 3.78 9.89 7.28
C VAL A 291 4.62 11.17 7.38
N LEU A 292 5.77 11.20 6.73
CA LEU A 292 6.71 12.32 6.75
C LEU A 292 6.73 13.01 5.39
N HIS A 293 6.89 14.32 5.38
CA HIS A 293 7.16 15.04 4.14
C HIS A 293 8.59 14.76 3.67
N ALA A 294 8.78 14.18 2.48
CA ALA A 294 10.08 13.65 2.06
C ALA A 294 11.19 14.71 2.04
N THR A 295 10.90 15.96 1.68
CA THR A 295 11.92 17.02 1.63
C THR A 295 12.20 17.69 2.98
N ARG A 296 11.27 17.65 3.93
CA ARG A 296 11.35 18.42 5.19
C ARG A 296 11.54 17.56 6.43
N GLY A 297 11.26 16.26 6.34
CA GLY A 297 11.25 15.35 7.50
C GLY A 297 10.13 15.62 8.51
N THR A 298 9.25 16.59 8.24
CA THR A 298 8.17 16.96 9.15
C THR A 298 7.09 15.90 9.14
N LEU A 299 6.66 15.47 10.34
CA LEU A 299 5.51 14.61 10.53
C LEU A 299 4.24 15.29 9.99
N VAL A 300 3.59 14.62 9.06
CA VAL A 300 2.33 15.05 8.42
C VAL A 300 1.15 14.36 9.09
N ASN A 301 1.26 13.05 9.30
CA ASN A 301 0.26 12.26 10.00
C ASN A 301 0.91 11.09 10.74
N SER A 302 0.26 10.57 11.77
CA SER A 302 0.65 9.37 12.49
C SER A 302 -0.57 8.48 12.63
N CYS A 303 -0.59 7.38 11.87
CA CYS A 303 -1.69 6.45 11.88
C CYS A 303 -1.37 5.25 12.76
N HIS A 304 -2.08 5.19 13.89
CA HIS A 304 -2.09 4.03 14.76
C HIS A 304 -3.24 3.12 14.36
N PHE A 305 -2.89 1.90 13.98
CA PHE A 305 -3.81 0.87 13.58
C PHE A 305 -4.05 -0.10 14.72
N GLU A 306 -5.21 -0.73 14.64
CA GLU A 306 -5.65 -1.70 15.61
C GLU A 306 -4.85 -3.01 15.52
N PHE A 307 -4.45 -3.36 14.30
CA PHE A 307 -3.74 -4.59 14.00
C PHE A 307 -2.31 -4.30 13.57
N GLY A 308 -1.41 -5.15 14.05
CA GLY A 308 -0.08 -5.22 13.48
C GLY A 308 -0.12 -5.80 12.07
N PHE A 309 0.77 -5.35 11.21
CA PHE A 309 0.95 -5.88 9.86
C PHE A 309 2.44 -6.02 9.55
N ASP A 310 2.78 -6.96 8.70
CA ASP A 310 4.18 -7.25 8.37
C ASP A 310 4.61 -6.52 7.10
N PHE A 311 3.75 -6.55 6.09
CA PHE A 311 3.99 -5.96 4.78
C PHE A 311 2.92 -4.94 4.45
N PHE A 312 3.31 -3.86 3.79
CA PHE A 312 2.37 -2.86 3.31
C PHE A 312 2.78 -2.27 1.96
N THR A 313 1.79 -1.79 1.24
CA THR A 313 1.96 -0.90 0.11
C THR A 313 1.01 0.29 0.28
N VAL A 314 1.39 1.42 -0.30
CA VAL A 314 0.56 2.63 -0.27
C VAL A 314 0.29 3.04 -1.71
N GLU A 315 -0.97 3.29 -2.01
CA GLU A 315 -1.37 3.89 -3.28
C GLU A 315 -2.54 4.85 -3.02
N ASN A 316 -2.47 6.05 -3.59
CA ASN A 316 -3.54 7.04 -3.53
C ASN A 316 -3.99 7.33 -2.08
N GLY A 317 -3.10 7.40 -1.10
CA GLY A 317 -3.49 7.67 0.30
C GLY A 317 -4.21 6.51 1.02
N VAL A 318 -4.22 5.30 0.44
CA VAL A 318 -4.65 4.06 1.11
C VAL A 318 -3.45 3.19 1.36
N LEU A 319 -3.36 2.69 2.59
CA LEU A 319 -2.42 1.65 2.97
C LEU A 319 -3.08 0.30 2.83
N TYR A 320 -2.51 -0.57 2.02
CA TYR A 320 -2.88 -1.97 1.94
C TYR A 320 -1.84 -2.79 2.67
N ALA A 321 -2.28 -3.64 3.58
CA ALA A 321 -1.40 -4.37 4.48
C ALA A 321 -1.80 -5.84 4.61
N HIS A 322 -0.79 -6.69 4.78
CA HIS A 322 -0.98 -8.07 5.18
C HIS A 322 -0.89 -8.15 6.70
N GLY A 323 -1.96 -8.65 7.32
CA GLY A 323 -2.04 -8.87 8.74
C GLY A 323 -0.87 -9.73 9.23
N GLY A 324 -0.22 -9.28 10.29
CA GLY A 324 0.88 -10.02 10.89
C GLY A 324 0.41 -11.14 11.81
N GLU A 325 1.38 -11.84 12.40
CA GLU A 325 1.22 -13.00 13.29
C GLU A 325 0.14 -12.81 14.38
N LEU A 326 0.01 -11.59 14.93
CA LEU A 326 -0.96 -11.23 15.97
C LEU A 326 -2.38 -10.92 15.45
N SER A 327 -2.52 -10.60 14.16
CA SER A 327 -3.80 -10.20 13.54
C SER A 327 -4.45 -11.32 12.72
N GLY A 328 -3.72 -12.43 12.51
CA GLY A 328 -4.14 -13.53 11.66
C GLY A 328 -4.03 -13.20 10.16
N PRO A 329 -4.39 -14.15 9.29
CA PRO A 329 -4.16 -14.04 7.86
C PRO A 329 -5.22 -13.15 7.22
N ARG A 330 -4.96 -11.85 7.19
CA ARG A 330 -5.92 -10.85 6.70
C ARG A 330 -5.26 -9.93 5.68
N LEU A 331 -6.01 -9.51 4.68
CA LEU A 331 -5.70 -8.33 3.89
C LEU A 331 -6.47 -7.16 4.47
N LEU A 332 -5.77 -6.09 4.77
CA LEU A 332 -6.30 -4.90 5.41
C LEU A 332 -6.11 -3.72 4.46
N ALA A 333 -7.06 -2.80 4.46
CA ALA A 333 -6.87 -1.49 3.86
C ALA A 333 -7.25 -0.39 4.83
N PHE A 334 -6.42 0.64 4.92
CA PHE A 334 -6.64 1.77 5.80
C PHE A 334 -6.56 3.09 5.04
N ASN A 335 -7.45 4.02 5.36
CA ASN A 335 -7.38 5.38 4.86
C ASN A 335 -6.32 6.13 5.66
N LEU A 336 -5.27 6.63 5.01
CA LEU A 336 -4.15 7.30 5.71
C LEU A 336 -4.45 8.74 6.11
N SER A 337 -5.57 9.34 5.67
CA SER A 337 -6.01 10.66 6.13
C SER A 337 -6.80 10.58 7.44
N THR A 338 -7.62 9.54 7.61
CA THR A 338 -8.45 9.32 8.81
C THR A 338 -7.87 8.27 9.76
N CYS A 339 -6.88 7.51 9.30
CA CYS A 339 -6.32 6.33 9.98
C CYS A 339 -7.38 5.26 10.30
N GLU A 340 -8.43 5.19 9.50
CA GLU A 340 -9.52 4.23 9.69
C GLU A 340 -9.39 3.03 8.77
N LEU A 341 -9.73 1.85 9.30
CA LEU A 341 -9.87 0.63 8.53
C LEU A 341 -11.00 0.83 7.51
N MET A 342 -10.66 0.69 6.23
CA MET A 342 -11.59 0.78 5.13
C MET A 342 -12.24 -0.57 4.89
N TRP A 343 -11.47 -1.65 4.84
CA TRP A 343 -12.00 -3.01 4.68
C TRP A 343 -10.96 -4.04 5.15
N CYS A 344 -11.43 -5.26 5.39
CA CYS A 344 -10.62 -6.41 5.73
C CYS A 344 -11.09 -7.62 4.93
N TYR A 345 -10.18 -8.44 4.41
CA TYR A 345 -10.47 -9.71 3.78
C TYR A 345 -9.74 -10.83 4.52
N PHE A 346 -10.49 -11.81 5.00
CA PHE A 346 -9.94 -12.95 5.74
C PHE A 346 -9.42 -14.00 4.75
N LEU A 347 -8.13 -14.28 4.83
CA LEU A 347 -7.49 -15.35 4.08
C LEU A 347 -7.69 -16.68 4.80
N LYS A 348 -7.71 -17.78 4.05
CA LYS A 348 -7.95 -19.12 4.61
C LYS A 348 -6.74 -19.70 5.37
N SER A 349 -5.58 -19.03 5.38
CA SER A 349 -4.31 -19.62 5.84
C SER A 349 -3.21 -18.56 6.08
N GLN A 350 -2.36 -18.80 7.11
CA GLN A 350 -1.29 -17.90 7.58
C GLN A 350 0.03 -18.09 6.83
N PHE A 351 0.61 -17.01 6.31
CA PHE A 351 1.79 -17.06 5.45
C PHE A 351 2.87 -16.02 5.72
N PHE A 352 4.09 -16.42 5.33
CA PHE A 352 5.22 -15.57 5.00
C PHE A 352 5.27 -15.34 3.47
N VAL A 353 5.03 -14.08 3.04
CA VAL A 353 5.35 -13.32 1.79
C VAL A 353 5.26 -14.08 0.43
N PRO A 354 4.58 -13.55 -0.63
CA PRO A 354 4.66 -12.12 -1.03
C PRO A 354 3.48 -11.51 -1.84
N PRO A 355 3.69 -10.33 -2.47
CA PRO A 355 3.41 -8.99 -1.98
C PRO A 355 1.92 -8.66 -2.10
N ILE A 356 1.56 -7.51 -1.57
CA ILE A 356 0.38 -6.80 -2.04
C ILE A 356 0.86 -5.82 -3.10
N VAL A 357 0.38 -5.98 -4.34
CA VAL A 357 0.68 -5.03 -5.41
C VAL A 357 -0.61 -4.35 -5.82
N VAL A 358 -0.59 -3.02 -5.91
CA VAL A 358 -1.72 -2.23 -6.41
C VAL A 358 -1.30 -1.66 -7.75
N LEU A 359 -2.08 -1.94 -8.80
CA LEU A 359 -1.79 -1.61 -10.19
C LEU A 359 -3.09 -1.41 -10.95
N GLN A 360 -3.18 -0.32 -11.72
CA GLN A 360 -4.33 -0.05 -12.61
C GLN A 360 -5.68 -0.32 -11.93
N ASP A 361 -5.84 0.21 -10.72
CA ASP A 361 -7.04 0.04 -9.90
C ASP A 361 -7.32 -1.37 -9.35
N ALA A 362 -6.42 -2.33 -9.52
CA ALA A 362 -6.52 -3.65 -8.92
C ALA A 362 -5.44 -3.92 -7.86
N LEU A 363 -5.85 -4.59 -6.78
CA LEU A 363 -5.00 -5.17 -5.75
C LEU A 363 -4.78 -6.65 -6.10
N TYR A 364 -3.52 -7.05 -6.17
CA TYR A 364 -3.12 -8.42 -6.39
C TYR A 364 -2.47 -8.96 -5.13
N TYR A 365 -2.86 -10.18 -4.75
CA TYR A 365 -2.31 -10.89 -3.60
C TYR A 365 -2.08 -12.36 -3.93
N VAL A 366 -0.96 -12.91 -3.49
CA VAL A 366 -0.63 -14.32 -3.65
C VAL A 366 -0.92 -15.08 -2.35
N SER A 367 -1.76 -16.10 -2.42
CA SER A 367 -1.96 -17.07 -1.32
C SER A 367 -1.14 -18.33 -1.60
N SER A 368 -0.30 -18.78 -0.65
CA SER A 368 0.54 -19.99 -0.77
C SER A 368 0.65 -20.73 0.57
N PRO A 369 0.36 -22.04 0.70
CA PRO A 369 0.22 -22.82 1.96
C PRO A 369 1.34 -22.68 3.03
N PRO A 370 1.09 -23.03 4.31
CA PRO A 370 1.90 -22.60 5.45
C PRO A 370 3.25 -23.33 5.54
N TRP A 371 4.25 -22.65 6.12
CA TRP A 371 5.64 -23.13 6.16
C TRP A 371 5.85 -24.40 7.01
N GLU A 372 5.05 -24.61 8.05
CA GLU A 372 5.19 -25.80 8.91
C GLU A 372 4.79 -27.11 8.20
N GLU A 373 4.06 -27.01 7.08
CA GLU A 373 3.73 -28.15 6.22
C GLU A 373 4.71 -28.32 5.05
N CYS A 374 5.81 -27.53 5.01
CA CYS A 374 6.79 -27.51 3.91
C CYS A 374 7.46 -28.85 3.56
N TYR A 375 7.38 -29.83 4.45
CA TYR A 375 7.99 -31.14 4.27
C TYR A 375 6.98 -32.24 3.90
N HIS A 376 5.69 -31.93 3.82
CA HIS A 376 4.60 -32.88 3.58
C HIS A 376 3.49 -32.29 2.69
N PHE A 377 3.83 -31.71 1.54
CA PHE A 377 2.79 -31.19 0.65
C PHE A 377 2.13 -32.27 -0.20
N SER A 378 0.81 -32.12 -0.39
CA SER A 378 0.05 -32.86 -1.39
C SER A 378 -0.06 -32.02 -2.67
N PRO A 379 0.08 -32.61 -3.87
CA PRO A 379 -0.22 -31.93 -5.14
C PRO A 379 -1.64 -31.39 -5.26
N SER A 380 -2.54 -31.70 -4.32
CA SER A 380 -3.94 -31.27 -4.28
C SER A 380 -4.19 -29.90 -3.66
N ASP A 381 -3.19 -29.25 -3.06
CA ASP A 381 -3.42 -27.99 -2.35
C ASP A 381 -3.54 -26.81 -3.32
N GLU A 382 -4.72 -26.20 -3.36
CA GLU A 382 -5.03 -25.06 -4.23
C GLU A 382 -4.18 -23.83 -3.87
N ARG A 383 -3.37 -23.36 -4.83
CA ARG A 383 -2.69 -22.06 -4.75
C ARG A 383 -3.46 -21.04 -5.55
N SER A 384 -3.45 -19.79 -5.10
CA SER A 384 -4.15 -18.75 -5.84
C SER A 384 -3.51 -17.39 -5.83
N ILE A 385 -3.77 -16.66 -6.92
CA ILE A 385 -3.68 -15.22 -6.95
C ILE A 385 -5.10 -14.67 -6.83
N LEU A 386 -5.30 -13.86 -5.80
CA LEU A 386 -6.52 -13.13 -5.55
C LEU A 386 -6.39 -11.76 -6.20
N VAL A 387 -7.34 -11.42 -7.07
CA VAL A 387 -7.38 -10.14 -7.76
C VAL A 387 -8.61 -9.38 -7.29
N PHE A 388 -8.38 -8.22 -6.69
CA PHE A 388 -9.44 -7.32 -6.26
C PHE A 388 -9.41 -6.08 -7.14
N ASN A 389 -10.52 -5.61 -7.67
CA ASN A 389 -10.58 -4.38 -8.48
C ASN A 389 -11.33 -3.30 -7.71
N LYS A 390 -10.84 -2.06 -7.72
CA LYS A 390 -11.50 -0.91 -7.10
C LYS A 390 -12.87 -0.81 -7.75
N SER A 391 -13.87 -1.25 -7.00
CA SER A 391 -15.26 -1.16 -7.39
C SER A 391 -15.98 -0.32 -6.35
N GLN A 392 -17.14 0.22 -6.70
CA GLN A 392 -17.98 0.91 -5.73
C GLN A 392 -18.74 -0.07 -4.80
N GLU A 393 -18.55 -1.38 -4.97
CA GLU A 393 -19.30 -2.43 -4.28
C GLU A 393 -18.40 -3.34 -3.45
N TRP A 394 -18.82 -3.61 -2.21
CA TRP A 394 -18.09 -4.43 -1.26
C TRP A 394 -18.51 -5.89 -1.40
N TRP A 395 -17.55 -6.82 -1.41
CA TRP A 395 -17.83 -8.25 -1.30
C TRP A 395 -16.97 -8.85 -0.18
N SER A 396 -17.64 -9.40 0.83
CA SER A 396 -17.05 -10.28 1.84
C SER A 396 -17.23 -11.73 1.43
N ASP A 397 -16.21 -12.57 1.60
CA ASP A 397 -16.39 -14.02 1.48
C ASP A 397 -17.46 -14.49 2.49
N SER A 398 -18.48 -15.16 1.97
CA SER A 398 -19.64 -15.64 2.72
C SER A 398 -19.26 -16.61 3.86
N THR A 399 -18.09 -17.24 3.80
CA THR A 399 -17.65 -18.26 4.76
C THR A 399 -17.05 -17.70 6.06
N ASN A 400 -16.63 -16.43 6.09
CA ASN A 400 -15.87 -15.84 7.22
C ASN A 400 -16.69 -14.88 8.10
N ARG A 401 -18.03 -15.01 8.11
CA ARG A 401 -18.97 -14.13 8.84
C ARG A 401 -18.92 -14.22 10.37
N ASN A 402 -18.17 -15.17 10.91
CA ASN A 402 -18.27 -15.57 12.33
C ASN A 402 -17.16 -14.99 13.24
N ASP A 403 -16.11 -14.38 12.68
CA ASP A 403 -15.08 -13.73 13.48
C ASP A 403 -15.51 -12.32 13.89
N ILE A 404 -15.95 -12.18 15.14
CA ILE A 404 -16.19 -10.87 15.76
C ILE A 404 -15.00 -10.53 16.65
N GLN A 405 -14.42 -9.36 16.44
CA GLN A 405 -13.60 -8.70 17.45
C GLN A 405 -14.32 -7.43 17.90
N LYS A 406 -14.37 -7.25 19.23
CA LYS A 406 -14.91 -6.06 19.88
C LYS A 406 -13.90 -5.56 20.90
N TRP A 407 -13.72 -4.26 20.96
CA TRP A 407 -12.86 -3.63 21.96
C TRP A 407 -13.38 -2.24 22.29
N VAL A 408 -13.01 -1.78 23.48
CA VAL A 408 -13.48 -0.54 24.09
C VAL A 408 -12.24 0.22 24.53
N GLU A 409 -12.05 1.42 24.00
CA GLU A 409 -10.89 2.28 24.26
C GLU A 409 -11.33 3.63 24.83
N PRO A 410 -10.76 4.07 25.96
CA PRO A 410 -10.96 5.42 26.44
C PRO A 410 -10.15 6.43 25.60
N ILE A 411 -10.79 7.51 25.17
CA ILE A 411 -10.19 8.61 24.40
C ILE A 411 -10.57 9.93 25.05
N SER A 412 -9.68 10.53 25.85
CA SER A 412 -9.80 11.89 26.43
C SER A 412 -11.25 12.41 26.64
N GLY A 413 -11.99 11.80 27.57
CA GLY A 413 -13.38 12.16 27.89
C GLY A 413 -14.46 11.45 27.05
N TRP A 414 -14.06 10.57 26.14
CA TRP A 414 -14.91 9.71 25.32
C TRP A 414 -14.50 8.24 25.47
N THR A 415 -15.39 7.37 25.06
CA THR A 415 -15.20 5.92 24.94
C THR A 415 -15.51 5.53 23.50
N LYS A 416 -14.55 4.86 22.86
CA LYS A 416 -14.65 4.31 21.51
C LYS A 416 -14.89 2.82 21.60
N ILE A 417 -16.00 2.35 21.04
CA ILE A 417 -16.28 0.94 20.85
C ILE A 417 -16.13 0.67 19.36
N ARG A 418 -15.34 -0.33 19.00
CA ARG A 418 -15.31 -0.80 17.62
C ARG A 418 -15.71 -2.26 17.56
N ILE A 419 -16.40 -2.57 16.48
CA ILE A 419 -16.88 -3.91 16.19
C ILE A 419 -16.48 -4.21 14.76
N LEU A 420 -15.62 -5.22 14.63
CA LEU A 420 -15.36 -5.83 13.35
C LEU A 420 -16.43 -6.90 13.14
N TRP A 421 -17.37 -6.65 12.22
CA TRP A 421 -18.37 -7.63 11.84
C TRP A 421 -18.38 -7.75 10.31
N SER A 422 -18.00 -8.92 9.80
CA SER A 422 -17.71 -9.13 8.38
C SER A 422 -16.55 -8.23 7.89
N CYS A 423 -16.52 -7.87 6.61
CA CYS A 423 -15.48 -7.04 6.00
C CYS A 423 -15.57 -5.54 6.33
N ALA A 424 -16.43 -5.12 7.26
CA ALA A 424 -16.69 -3.72 7.56
C ALA A 424 -16.69 -3.39 9.06
N PRO A 425 -15.93 -2.36 9.49
CA PRO A 425 -15.93 -1.92 10.88
C PRO A 425 -17.14 -1.05 11.20
N ILE A 426 -17.75 -1.24 12.38
CA ILE A 426 -18.69 -0.30 13.00
C ILE A 426 -17.93 0.40 14.13
N THR A 427 -17.94 1.73 14.15
CA THR A 427 -17.35 2.50 15.26
C THR A 427 -18.45 3.24 16.01
N VAL A 428 -18.47 3.13 17.33
CA VAL A 428 -19.33 3.90 18.23
C VAL A 428 -18.45 4.75 19.13
N MET A 429 -18.63 6.06 19.09
CA MET A 429 -17.99 7.02 19.98
C MET A 429 -19.05 7.53 20.95
N THR A 430 -18.82 7.47 22.25
CA THR A 430 -19.72 8.05 23.25
C THR A 430 -18.95 8.78 24.34
N ASN A 431 -19.50 9.85 24.90
CA ASN A 431 -18.94 10.52 26.09
C ASN A 431 -19.42 9.89 27.42
N SER A 432 -20.21 8.81 27.35
CA SER A 432 -20.64 8.03 28.50
C SER A 432 -19.63 6.94 28.86
N SER A 433 -19.70 6.43 30.10
CA SER A 433 -19.02 5.19 30.46
C SER A 433 -19.74 4.01 29.81
N VAL A 434 -18.98 2.99 29.38
CA VAL A 434 -19.51 1.80 28.72
C VAL A 434 -19.18 0.59 29.59
N SER A 435 -20.19 -0.18 29.96
CA SER A 435 -20.02 -1.34 30.85
C SER A 435 -20.24 -2.68 30.15
N ILE A 436 -21.13 -2.72 29.15
CA ILE A 436 -21.47 -3.94 28.41
C ILE A 436 -21.47 -3.62 26.92
N VAL A 437 -20.86 -4.51 26.13
CA VAL A 437 -20.92 -4.50 24.66
C VAL A 437 -21.17 -5.94 24.21
N VAL A 438 -22.32 -6.21 23.63
CA VAL A 438 -22.72 -7.54 23.12
C VAL A 438 -23.13 -7.40 21.66
N PHE A 439 -22.58 -8.24 20.80
CA PHE A 439 -22.94 -8.28 19.39
C PHE A 439 -23.50 -9.65 19.03
N ASN A 440 -24.74 -9.69 18.55
CA ASN A 440 -25.40 -10.88 18.05
C ASN A 440 -25.27 -10.90 16.52
N THR A 441 -24.36 -11.72 15.99
CA THR A 441 -24.11 -11.91 14.56
C THR A 441 -25.33 -12.38 13.80
N THR A 442 -26.08 -13.32 14.36
CA THR A 442 -27.26 -13.91 13.72
C THR A 442 -28.39 -12.89 13.57
N ALA A 443 -28.56 -12.01 14.55
CA ALA A 443 -29.58 -10.97 14.56
C ALA A 443 -29.08 -9.61 14.06
N GLY A 444 -27.79 -9.47 13.75
CA GLY A 444 -27.18 -8.20 13.33
C GLY A 444 -27.34 -7.11 14.38
N GLN A 445 -27.28 -7.47 15.66
CA GLN A 445 -27.71 -6.60 16.74
C GLN A 445 -26.58 -6.31 17.73
N LEU A 446 -26.27 -5.03 17.89
CA LEU A 446 -25.33 -4.52 18.87
C LEU A 446 -26.09 -3.97 20.08
N THR A 447 -25.85 -4.52 21.26
CA THR A 447 -26.31 -4.00 22.55
C THR A 447 -25.14 -3.38 23.30
N ILE A 448 -25.30 -2.13 23.74
CA ILE A 448 -24.31 -1.39 24.51
C ILE A 448 -25.00 -0.88 25.78
N THR A 449 -24.42 -1.09 26.95
CA THR A 449 -24.87 -0.42 28.17
C THR A 449 -23.98 0.79 28.43
N VAL A 450 -24.61 1.96 28.49
CA VAL A 450 -23.97 3.24 28.74
C VAL A 450 -24.45 3.84 30.06
N ALA A 451 -23.57 4.55 30.76
CA ALA A 451 -23.93 5.27 31.97
C ALA A 451 -23.27 6.66 32.01
N GLY A 452 -23.92 7.60 32.69
CA GLY A 452 -23.42 8.95 32.90
C GLY A 452 -24.08 9.62 34.10
N VAL A 453 -23.65 10.84 34.42
CA VAL A 453 -24.17 11.59 35.57
C VAL A 453 -25.58 12.10 35.28
N GLU A 454 -26.53 11.78 36.14
CA GLU A 454 -27.93 12.21 36.04
C GLU A 454 -28.05 13.74 35.87
N GLY A 455 -28.94 14.17 34.97
CA GLY A 455 -29.14 15.59 34.64
C GLY A 455 -28.13 16.19 33.66
N THR A 456 -27.22 15.38 33.10
CA THR A 456 -26.30 15.81 32.02
C THR A 456 -26.68 15.17 30.67
N THR A 457 -25.98 15.53 29.59
CA THR A 457 -26.28 15.03 28.23
C THR A 457 -25.22 14.05 27.76
N GLY A 458 -25.66 12.86 27.36
CA GLY A 458 -24.89 11.88 26.60
C GLY A 458 -24.94 12.17 25.10
N TYR A 459 -23.81 11.95 24.45
CA TYR A 459 -23.61 12.09 23.02
C TYR A 459 -23.05 10.78 22.49
N MET A 460 -23.62 10.27 21.39
CA MET A 460 -23.10 9.08 20.74
C MET A 460 -23.10 9.25 19.22
N ASN A 461 -21.94 8.97 18.62
CA ASN A 461 -21.74 8.96 17.18
C ASN A 461 -21.43 7.54 16.73
N ILE A 462 -22.25 6.99 15.85
CA ILE A 462 -22.09 5.65 15.30
C ILE A 462 -21.73 5.82 13.84
N SER A 463 -20.50 5.48 13.47
CA SER A 463 -20.05 5.50 12.09
C SER A 463 -20.02 4.11 11.47
N THR A 464 -20.48 4.04 10.22
CA THR A 464 -20.42 2.86 9.36
C THR A 464 -19.90 3.24 7.97
N PRO A 465 -19.16 2.38 7.28
CA PRO A 465 -18.68 2.66 5.92
C PRO A 465 -19.82 2.85 4.91
N LYS A 466 -19.55 3.56 3.80
CA LYS A 466 -20.53 3.93 2.76
C LYS A 466 -21.40 2.78 2.27
N ALA A 467 -20.89 1.55 2.18
CA ALA A 467 -21.67 0.42 1.70
C ALA A 467 -22.83 -0.01 2.60
N PHE A 468 -22.85 0.41 3.86
CA PHE A 468 -23.98 0.18 4.76
C PHE A 468 -25.04 1.30 4.63
N ILE A 469 -24.76 2.37 3.88
CA ILE A 469 -25.62 3.54 3.71
C ILE A 469 -26.95 3.23 3.00
N PRO A 470 -27.00 2.47 1.89
CA PRO A 470 -28.27 2.15 1.23
C PRO A 470 -29.24 1.37 2.11
N ARG A 471 -28.75 0.80 3.22
CA ARG A 471 -29.53 0.06 4.20
C ARG A 471 -29.61 0.79 5.54
N ALA A 472 -29.09 2.01 5.62
CA ALA A 472 -29.09 2.80 6.83
C ALA A 472 -30.49 3.31 7.21
N GLU A 473 -31.41 3.38 6.26
CA GLU A 473 -32.85 3.55 6.55
C GLU A 473 -33.41 2.41 7.42
N GLY A 474 -32.75 1.24 7.42
CA GLY A 474 -33.08 0.10 8.27
C GLY A 474 -32.41 0.10 9.64
N ILE A 475 -31.50 1.04 9.94
CA ILE A 475 -30.88 1.14 11.26
C ILE A 475 -31.93 1.60 12.25
N LYS A 476 -32.18 0.77 13.25
CA LYS A 476 -33.08 1.10 14.36
C LYS A 476 -32.27 1.20 15.64
N ILE A 477 -32.41 2.33 16.32
CA ILE A 477 -31.78 2.60 17.60
C ILE A 477 -32.86 2.63 18.67
N TYR A 478 -32.68 1.81 19.70
CA TYR A 478 -33.55 1.78 20.86
C TYR A 478 -32.74 2.17 22.09
N LEU A 479 -33.29 3.06 22.91
CA LEU A 479 -32.82 3.40 24.25
C LEU A 479 -33.81 2.80 25.25
N ASN A 480 -33.38 1.88 26.11
CA ASN A 480 -34.24 1.17 27.06
C ASN A 480 -35.50 0.57 26.40
N SER A 481 -35.33 -0.08 25.25
CA SER A 481 -36.40 -0.64 24.41
C SER A 481 -37.35 0.38 23.73
N ALA A 482 -37.17 1.68 23.95
CA ALA A 482 -37.92 2.72 23.24
C ALA A 482 -37.14 3.23 22.01
N PRO A 483 -37.76 3.38 20.83
CA PRO A 483 -37.07 3.93 19.67
C PRO A 483 -36.66 5.39 19.93
N ILE A 484 -35.45 5.76 19.53
CA ILE A 484 -34.93 7.12 19.66
C ILE A 484 -34.65 7.74 18.29
N ASN A 485 -34.92 9.04 18.16
CA ASN A 485 -34.55 9.80 16.98
C ASN A 485 -33.04 10.07 16.98
N PHE A 486 -32.42 9.99 15.81
CA PHE A 486 -31.02 10.31 15.60
C PHE A 486 -30.87 11.14 14.34
N ASN A 487 -29.84 11.99 14.32
CA ASN A 487 -29.44 12.69 13.11
C ASN A 487 -28.58 11.74 12.28
N PHE A 488 -29.03 11.43 11.07
CA PHE A 488 -28.28 10.59 10.16
C PHE A 488 -27.64 11.44 9.08
N THR A 489 -26.31 11.46 9.06
CA THR A 489 -25.56 12.18 8.05
C THR A 489 -24.80 11.21 7.18
N ILE A 490 -25.08 11.27 5.88
CA ILE A 490 -24.30 10.57 4.85
C ILE A 490 -23.14 11.48 4.48
N LYS A 491 -21.92 10.96 4.60
CA LYS A 491 -20.69 11.54 4.06
C LYS A 491 -20.25 10.71 2.86
N ASP A 492 -19.25 11.19 2.14
CA ASP A 492 -18.85 10.59 0.87
C ASP A 492 -18.36 9.14 1.00
N SER A 493 -17.76 8.77 2.15
CA SER A 493 -17.15 7.46 2.41
C SER A 493 -17.71 6.71 3.64
N TYR A 494 -18.57 7.35 4.43
CA TYR A 494 -19.17 6.77 5.64
C TYR A 494 -20.49 7.44 5.97
N ALA A 495 -21.31 6.78 6.77
CA ALA A 495 -22.44 7.39 7.43
C ALA A 495 -22.15 7.59 8.91
N VAL A 496 -22.79 8.59 9.50
CA VAL A 496 -22.80 8.78 10.96
C VAL A 496 -24.24 8.91 11.42
N ALA A 497 -24.64 8.07 12.37
CA ALA A 497 -25.80 8.31 13.20
C ALA A 497 -25.33 9.03 14.48
N GLU A 498 -25.78 10.27 14.66
CA GLU A 498 -25.51 11.08 15.84
C GLU A 498 -26.78 11.13 16.69
N LEU A 499 -26.66 10.79 17.97
CA LEU A 499 -27.78 10.87 18.90
C LEU A 499 -27.37 11.50 20.21
N LYS A 500 -28.36 12.12 20.86
CA LYS A 500 -28.24 12.72 22.18
C LYS A 500 -29.27 12.07 23.10
N TYR A 501 -28.87 11.82 24.33
CA TYR A 501 -29.73 11.24 25.36
C TYR A 501 -29.40 11.87 26.71
N GLU A 502 -30.29 11.75 27.67
CA GLU A 502 -29.99 12.17 29.03
C GLU A 502 -29.04 11.15 29.67
N HIS A 503 -28.01 11.61 30.36
CA HIS A 503 -27.11 10.71 31.06
C HIS A 503 -27.87 10.06 32.22
N SER A 504 -28.11 8.76 32.11
CA SER A 504 -28.46 7.85 33.20
C SER A 504 -28.01 6.44 32.78
N GLU A 505 -28.31 5.39 33.54
CA GLU A 505 -28.02 4.03 33.08
C GLU A 505 -29.01 3.63 31.98
N HIS A 506 -28.48 3.37 30.78
CA HIS A 506 -29.26 3.02 29.62
C HIS A 506 -28.70 1.79 28.90
N GLU A 507 -29.60 0.93 28.45
CA GLU A 507 -29.32 -0.07 27.42
C GLU A 507 -29.63 0.54 26.06
N LEU A 508 -28.65 0.55 25.17
CA LEU A 508 -28.76 1.02 23.81
C LEU A 508 -28.64 -0.16 22.86
N LYS A 509 -29.68 -0.38 22.05
CA LYS A 509 -29.77 -1.49 21.11
C LYS A 509 -29.81 -0.97 19.68
N LEU A 510 -28.80 -1.36 18.91
CA LEU A 510 -28.61 -1.02 17.52
C LEU A 510 -28.90 -2.25 16.69
N SER A 511 -29.92 -2.16 15.84
CA SER A 511 -30.28 -3.24 14.92
C SER A 511 -29.83 -2.86 13.52
N PHE A 512 -28.88 -3.63 13.00
CA PHE A 512 -28.44 -3.55 11.62
C PHE A 512 -29.19 -4.63 10.82
N PRO A 513 -29.63 -4.35 9.59
CA PRO A 513 -30.25 -5.37 8.76
C PRO A 513 -29.29 -6.55 8.56
N VAL A 514 -29.71 -7.74 9.00
CA VAL A 514 -28.92 -8.97 8.94
C VAL A 514 -28.59 -9.29 7.49
N TRP A 515 -27.30 -9.47 7.23
CA TRP A 515 -26.84 -9.92 5.92
C TRP A 515 -27.18 -11.40 5.75
N ILE A 516 -28.25 -11.72 5.02
CA ILE A 516 -28.51 -13.04 4.44
C ILE A 516 -28.17 -12.87 2.96
N GLY A 517 -27.04 -13.45 2.54
CA GLY A 517 -26.53 -13.21 1.20
C GLY A 517 -27.34 -14.01 0.19
N ASP A 518 -28.14 -13.34 -0.62
CA ASP A 518 -28.42 -13.81 -1.97
C ASP A 518 -27.73 -12.86 -2.96
N GLU A 519 -27.02 -13.45 -3.90
CA GLU A 519 -26.35 -12.77 -5.01
C GLU A 519 -27.37 -11.99 -5.86
N PRO A 520 -27.00 -10.84 -6.46
CA PRO A 520 -27.74 -10.36 -7.61
C PRO A 520 -27.51 -11.31 -8.79
N ASN A 521 -28.60 -11.84 -9.36
CA ASN A 521 -28.57 -12.54 -10.65
C ASN A 521 -27.94 -11.62 -11.71
N LEU A 522 -26.72 -11.93 -12.13
CA LEU A 522 -26.03 -11.24 -13.22
C LEU A 522 -26.67 -11.60 -14.57
N THR A 523 -27.81 -10.97 -14.85
CA THR A 523 -28.27 -10.77 -16.22
C THR A 523 -27.86 -9.36 -16.64
N LEU A 524 -26.90 -9.31 -17.57
CA LEU A 524 -26.41 -8.15 -18.33
C LEU A 524 -27.13 -6.82 -18.05
N ILE A 525 -26.52 -5.95 -17.24
CA ILE A 525 -26.88 -4.52 -17.27
C ILE A 525 -26.15 -3.91 -18.47
N LYS A 526 -26.91 -3.67 -19.53
CA LYS A 526 -26.53 -2.80 -20.64
C LYS A 526 -26.25 -1.41 -20.07
N GLU A 527 -25.04 -0.90 -20.28
CA GLU A 527 -24.68 0.48 -19.98
C GLU A 527 -25.70 1.44 -20.61
N ILE A 528 -26.42 2.19 -19.77
CA ILE A 528 -27.07 3.43 -20.20
C ILE A 528 -26.09 4.54 -19.86
N SER A 529 -25.18 4.82 -20.80
CA SER A 529 -24.39 6.04 -20.79
C SER A 529 -25.34 7.22 -21.04
N ASN A 530 -25.55 8.06 -20.03
CA ASN A 530 -25.85 9.49 -20.16
C ASN A 530 -25.90 10.14 -18.77
N THR A 531 -24.77 10.64 -18.30
CA THR A 531 -24.74 11.66 -17.26
C THR A 531 -24.26 12.99 -17.86
N PRO A 532 -24.91 14.13 -17.53
CA PRO A 532 -24.55 15.43 -18.08
C PRO A 532 -23.28 15.97 -17.41
N THR A 533 -22.42 16.60 -18.22
CA THR A 533 -21.19 17.27 -17.77
C THR A 533 -21.47 18.32 -16.70
N THR A 534 -20.74 18.24 -15.58
CA THR A 534 -20.90 19.04 -14.37
C THR A 534 -20.37 20.50 -14.49
N PRO A 535 -20.74 21.42 -13.57
CA PRO A 535 -20.57 22.88 -13.68
C PRO A 535 -19.12 23.42 -13.63
N TRP A 536 -18.13 22.56 -13.38
CA TRP A 536 -16.76 22.97 -13.04
C TRP A 536 -15.97 23.56 -14.21
N HIS A 537 -16.32 23.22 -15.46
CA HIS A 537 -15.72 23.83 -16.65
C HIS A 537 -16.04 25.32 -16.79
N TYR A 538 -17.23 25.76 -16.38
CA TYR A 538 -17.60 27.17 -16.45
C TYR A 538 -16.84 28.01 -15.42
N LEU A 539 -16.59 27.46 -14.23
CA LEU A 539 -15.86 28.16 -13.18
C LEU A 539 -14.38 28.37 -13.55
N SER A 540 -13.75 27.36 -14.15
CA SER A 540 -12.36 27.43 -14.60
C SER A 540 -12.18 28.39 -15.78
N LEU A 541 -13.13 28.42 -16.73
CA LEU A 541 -13.16 29.43 -17.81
C LEU A 541 -13.34 30.86 -17.28
N LEU A 542 -14.18 31.05 -16.25
CA LEU A 542 -14.40 32.37 -15.64
C LEU A 542 -13.13 32.91 -14.97
N ILE A 543 -12.38 32.05 -14.26
CA ILE A 543 -11.12 32.41 -13.60
C ILE A 543 -10.06 32.83 -14.63
N ILE A 544 -9.94 32.08 -15.73
CA ILE A 544 -9.01 32.42 -16.82
C ILE A 544 -9.37 33.78 -17.43
N LEU A 545 -10.66 34.05 -17.65
CA LEU A 545 -11.12 35.32 -18.20
C LEU A 545 -10.78 36.51 -17.29
N VAL A 546 -10.95 36.36 -15.97
CA VAL A 546 -10.63 37.40 -14.99
C VAL A 546 -9.12 37.70 -14.97
N LEU A 547 -8.27 36.68 -15.05
CA LEU A 547 -6.81 36.85 -15.11
C LEU A 547 -6.36 37.59 -16.38
N ILE A 548 -6.97 37.30 -17.53
CA ILE A 548 -6.69 38.00 -18.79
C ILE A 548 -7.06 39.49 -18.64
N ILE A 549 -8.24 39.80 -18.08
CA ILE A 549 -8.70 41.18 -17.90
C ILE A 549 -7.75 41.97 -17.00
N ILE A 550 -7.33 41.40 -15.87
CA ILE A 550 -6.37 42.04 -14.94
C ILE A 550 -5.04 42.32 -15.65
N THR A 551 -4.55 41.37 -16.45
CA THR A 551 -3.30 41.52 -17.20
C THR A 551 -3.40 42.63 -18.25
N CYS A 552 -4.51 42.69 -19.00
CA CYS A 552 -4.76 43.76 -19.97
C CYS A 552 -4.84 45.15 -19.32
N ILE A 553 -5.53 45.27 -18.17
CA ILE A 553 -5.61 46.52 -17.42
C ILE A 553 -4.22 46.97 -16.94
N THR A 554 -3.41 46.03 -16.44
CA THR A 554 -2.05 46.31 -15.97
C THR A 554 -1.16 46.81 -17.11
N ILE A 555 -1.22 46.17 -18.28
CA ILE A 555 -0.48 46.60 -19.48
C ILE A 555 -0.93 48.00 -19.94
N PHE A 556 -2.23 48.28 -19.90
CA PHE A 556 -2.77 49.59 -20.26
C PHE A 556 -2.25 50.71 -19.34
N PHE A 557 -2.24 50.48 -18.03
CA PHE A 557 -1.70 51.45 -17.07
C PHE A 557 -0.19 51.66 -17.23
N LEU A 558 0.58 50.59 -17.48
CA LEU A 558 2.02 50.70 -17.76
C LEU A 558 2.32 51.52 -19.03
N LYS A 559 1.54 51.31 -20.11
CA LYS A 559 1.66 52.14 -21.33
C LYS A 559 1.31 53.61 -21.08
N ARG A 560 0.29 53.89 -20.26
CA ARG A 560 -0.14 55.26 -19.95
C ARG A 560 0.86 56.01 -19.05
N ILE A 561 1.56 55.30 -18.15
CA ILE A 561 2.65 55.85 -17.33
C ILE A 561 3.87 56.19 -18.21
N LYS A 562 4.19 55.36 -19.22
CA LYS A 562 5.27 55.63 -20.17
C LYS A 562 5.01 56.86 -21.04
N LYS A 563 3.75 57.10 -21.42
CA LYS A 563 3.32 58.26 -22.24
C LYS A 563 3.22 59.60 -21.49
N ARG A 564 3.37 59.60 -20.16
CA ARG A 564 3.43 60.82 -19.32
C ARG A 564 4.86 61.20 -18.90
N LYS A 565 5.86 60.41 -19.31
CA LYS A 565 7.30 60.64 -19.06
C LYS A 565 8.11 60.96 -20.33
N LEU A 566 7.44 60.94 -21.47
CA LEU A 566 7.84 61.57 -22.74
C LEU A 566 6.94 62.78 -22.91
#